data_AF-A0A350H4X1-F1
#
_entry.id   AF-A0A350H4X1-F1
#
_cell.length_a   1.000
_cell.length_b   1.000
_cell.length_c   1.000
_cell.angle_alpha   90.00
_cell.angle_beta   90.00
_cell.angle_gamma   90.00
#
_symmetry.space_group_name_H-M   'P 1'
#
loop_
_entity.id
_entity.type
_entity.pdbx_description
1 polymer ?
#
loop_
_entity_poly.entity_id
_entity_poly.type
_entity_poly.pdbx_seq_one_letter_code
_entity_poly.pdbx_strand_id
1 'polypeptide(L)'
;MLINTETMFSMTQANQNFSMVARTVERAGEAMVLKNNKPKYLVVDVENENYIFDLTEDERVEIIGKRVLNKYINAFKELGI
;
A
#
# COMPACT_ATOMS: atom_id res chain seq x y z
N MET A 1 8.52 11.31 8.53
CA MET A 1 7.56 10.27 8.08
C MET A 1 6.22 10.57 8.72
N LEU A 2 5.17 10.71 7.93
CA LEU A 2 3.80 10.71 8.46
C LEU A 2 3.45 9.25 8.73
N ILE A 3 3.65 8.80 9.97
CA ILE A 3 3.22 7.48 10.41
C ILE A 3 1.74 7.62 10.75
N ASN A 4 0.85 7.06 9.93
CA ASN A 4 -0.57 6.99 10.27
C ASN A 4 -0.77 5.89 11.31
N THR A 5 -0.84 6.28 12.58
CA THR A 5 -1.05 5.34 13.69
C THR A 5 -2.45 4.74 13.72
N GLU A 6 -3.42 5.35 13.02
CA GLU A 6 -4.80 4.86 12.98
C GLU A 6 -4.95 3.58 12.15
N THR A 7 -4.00 3.30 11.26
CA THR A 7 -3.96 2.07 10.45
C THR A 7 -3.04 1.00 11.06
N MET A 8 -2.53 1.21 12.28
CA MET A 8 -1.59 0.31 12.93
C MET A 8 -2.21 -0.47 14.09
N PHE A 9 -2.05 -1.79 14.07
CA PHE A 9 -2.60 -2.70 15.08
C PHE A 9 -1.51 -3.60 15.64
N SER A 10 -1.47 -3.82 16.95
CA SER A 10 -0.67 -4.92 17.49
C SER A 10 -1.22 -6.28 17.04
N MET A 11 -0.37 -7.30 16.99
CA MET A 11 -0.79 -8.68 16.70
C MET A 11 -1.93 -9.13 17.62
N THR A 12 -1.89 -8.73 18.89
CA THR A 12 -2.93 -9.04 19.87
C THR A 12 -4.28 -8.41 19.49
N GLN A 13 -4.30 -7.11 19.14
CA GLN A 13 -5.52 -6.43 18.70
C GLN A 13 -6.08 -7.02 17.40
N ALA A 14 -5.20 -7.28 16.42
CA ALA A 14 -5.59 -7.89 15.16
C ALA A 14 -6.20 -9.28 15.35
N ASN A 15 -5.62 -10.10 16.24
CA ASN A 15 -6.15 -11.43 16.56
C ASN A 15 -7.47 -11.38 17.34
N GLN A 16 -7.64 -10.40 18.22
CA GLN A 16 -8.86 -10.26 19.03
C GLN A 16 -10.04 -9.73 18.23
N ASN A 17 -9.81 -8.86 17.24
CA ASN A 17 -10.86 -8.25 16.43
C ASN A 17 -10.39 -7.97 15.00
N PHE A 18 -10.24 -9.03 14.20
CA PHE A 18 -9.81 -8.88 12.81
C PHE A 18 -10.80 -8.07 11.96
N SER A 19 -12.10 -8.09 12.29
CA SER A 19 -13.10 -7.28 11.58
C SER A 19 -12.85 -5.77 11.69
N MET A 20 -12.26 -5.29 12.80
CA MET A 20 -11.82 -3.90 12.93
C MET A 20 -10.67 -3.57 11.97
N VAL A 21 -9.74 -4.50 11.79
CA VAL A 21 -8.62 -4.36 10.84
C VAL A 21 -9.18 -4.30 9.41
N ALA A 22 -10.07 -5.22 9.05
CA ALA A 22 -10.71 -5.25 7.72
C ALA A 22 -11.44 -3.94 7.39
N ARG A 23 -12.27 -3.41 8.31
CA ARG A 23 -12.94 -2.10 8.13
C ARG A 23 -11.98 -0.93 8.03
N THR A 24 -10.78 -1.06 8.58
CA THR A 24 -9.74 -0.04 8.44
C THR A 24 -9.13 -0.09 7.05
N VAL A 25 -8.88 -1.30 6.54
CA VAL A 25 -8.45 -1.52 5.16
C VAL A 25 -9.48 -1.00 4.15
N GLU A 26 -10.77 -1.31 4.32
CA GLU A 26 -11.84 -0.80 3.43
C GLU A 26 -11.88 0.74 3.35
N ARG A 27 -11.56 1.43 4.45
CA ARG A 27 -11.59 2.91 4.51
C ARG A 27 -10.27 3.56 4.11
N ALA A 28 -9.14 2.95 4.46
CA ALA A 28 -7.81 3.56 4.35
C ALA A 28 -6.90 2.90 3.29
N GLY A 29 -7.37 1.84 2.63
CA GLY A 29 -6.64 1.04 1.65
C GLY A 29 -5.73 -0.04 2.26
N GLU A 30 -5.17 0.20 3.45
CA GLU A 30 -4.30 -0.74 4.14
C GLU A 30 -4.32 -0.63 5.66
N ALA A 31 -3.86 -1.69 6.31
CA ALA A 31 -3.57 -1.73 7.73
C ALA A 31 -2.27 -2.49 8.01
N MET A 32 -1.47 -1.99 8.95
CA MET A 32 -0.19 -2.57 9.33
C MET A 32 -0.30 -3.28 10.67
N VAL A 33 0.16 -4.53 10.74
CA VAL A 33 0.16 -5.32 11.97
C VAL A 33 1.57 -5.42 12.54
N LEU A 34 1.71 -5.06 13.82
CA LEU A 34 2.96 -5.06 14.56
C LEU A 34 3.11 -6.33 15.39
N LYS A 35 4.27 -6.99 15.29
CA LYS A 35 4.67 -8.09 16.18
C LYS A 35 5.86 -7.62 17.01
N ASN A 36 5.76 -7.72 18.34
CA ASN A 36 6.78 -7.23 19.28
C ASN A 36 7.14 -5.75 19.02
N ASN A 37 6.12 -4.90 18.86
CA ASN A 37 6.25 -3.46 18.55
C ASN A 37 7.01 -3.13 17.26
N LYS A 38 7.15 -4.09 16.33
CA LYS A 38 7.74 -3.87 15.01
C LYS A 38 6.73 -4.21 13.92
N PRO A 39 6.58 -3.36 12.89
CA PRO A 39 5.84 -3.71 11.68
C PRO A 39 6.26 -5.09 11.17
N LYS A 40 5.30 -6.00 10.99
CA LYS A 40 5.60 -7.37 10.56
C LYS A 40 4.71 -7.84 9.42
N TYR A 41 3.47 -7.39 9.38
CA TYR A 41 2.51 -7.76 8.34
C TYR A 41 1.78 -6.53 7.81
N LEU A 42 1.30 -6.63 6.58
CA LEU A 42 0.43 -5.67 5.92
C LEU A 42 -0.85 -6.39 5.50
N VAL A 43 -1.99 -5.79 5.80
CA VAL A 43 -3.31 -6.23 5.35
C VAL A 43 -3.82 -5.21 4.37
N VAL A 44 -4.29 -5.69 3.23
CA VAL A 44 -4.61 -4.89 2.05
C VAL A 44 -5.87 -5.45 1.41
N ASP A 45 -6.62 -4.58 0.76
CA ASP A 45 -7.72 -4.99 -0.10
C ASP A 45 -7.14 -5.41 -1.46
N VAL A 46 -7.34 -6.68 -1.80
CA VAL A 46 -6.84 -7.25 -3.06
C VAL A 46 -7.67 -6.82 -4.27
N GLU A 47 -8.92 -6.40 -4.06
CA GLU A 47 -9.77 -5.85 -5.12
C GLU A 47 -9.37 -4.42 -5.49
N ASN A 48 -8.60 -3.75 -4.63
CA ASN A 48 -8.11 -2.41 -4.88
C ASN A 48 -6.89 -2.44 -5.81
N GLU A 49 -7.06 -1.89 -7.01
CA GLU A 49 -6.10 -1.91 -8.15
C GLU A 49 -4.67 -1.42 -7.82
N ASN A 50 -4.48 -0.76 -6.68
CA ASN A 50 -3.16 -0.26 -6.24
C ASN A 50 -2.22 -1.36 -5.74
N TYR A 51 -2.71 -2.57 -5.46
CA TYR A 51 -1.88 -3.66 -5.00
C TYR A 51 -1.59 -4.68 -6.11
N ILE A 52 -0.30 -4.81 -6.41
CA ILE A 52 0.28 -5.44 -7.61
C ILE A 52 0.34 -6.99 -7.47
N PHE A 53 -0.63 -7.62 -6.81
CA PHE A 53 -0.54 -9.05 -6.49
C PHE A 53 -0.78 -9.95 -7.70
N ASP A 54 -1.63 -9.55 -8.65
CA ASP A 54 -2.04 -10.39 -9.79
C ASP A 54 -1.46 -9.94 -11.15
N LEU A 55 -0.57 -8.96 -11.17
CA LEU A 55 0.03 -8.47 -12.41
C LEU A 55 1.25 -9.31 -12.80
N THR A 56 1.34 -9.63 -14.09
CA THR A 56 2.58 -10.12 -14.70
C THR A 56 3.69 -9.08 -14.57
N GLU A 57 4.95 -9.50 -14.64
CA GLU A 57 6.09 -8.60 -14.49
C GLU A 57 6.04 -7.42 -15.46
N ASP A 58 5.66 -7.67 -16.71
CA ASP A 58 5.49 -6.63 -17.74
C ASP A 58 4.42 -5.61 -17.36
N GLU A 59 3.27 -6.07 -16.88
CA GLU A 59 2.19 -5.18 -16.42
C GLU A 59 2.62 -4.33 -15.21
N ARG A 60 3.43 -4.88 -14.28
CA ARG A 60 4.00 -4.08 -13.19
C ARG A 60 4.91 -2.99 -13.73
N VAL A 61 5.80 -3.32 -14.67
CA VAL A 61 6.76 -2.39 -15.26
C VAL A 61 6.02 -1.24 -15.94
N GLU A 62 4.94 -1.54 -16.67
CA GLU A 62 4.12 -0.52 -17.32
C GLU A 62 3.46 0.43 -16.29
N ILE A 63 2.87 -0.12 -15.23
CA ILE A 63 2.21 0.67 -14.18
C ILE A 63 3.21 1.55 -13.42
N ILE A 64 4.35 0.98 -13.02
CA ILE A 64 5.44 1.73 -12.37
C ILE A 64 5.95 2.81 -13.32
N GLY A 65 6.18 2.47 -14.59
CA GLY A 65 6.59 3.40 -15.63
C GLY A 65 5.65 4.59 -15.77
N LYS A 66 4.34 4.35 -15.88
CA LYS A 66 3.31 5.41 -15.92
C LYS A 66 3.34 6.28 -14.67
N ARG A 67 3.46 5.70 -13.47
CA ARG A 67 3.54 6.47 -12.21
C ARG A 67 4.78 7.37 -12.16
N VAL A 68 5.94 6.85 -12.55
CA VAL A 68 7.19 7.62 -12.60
C VAL A 68 7.10 8.73 -13.63
N LEU A 69 6.62 8.42 -14.84
CA LEU A 69 6.45 9.39 -15.92
C LEU A 69 5.51 10.53 -15.49
N ASN A 70 4.32 10.19 -14.96
CA ASN A 70 3.35 11.19 -14.52
C ASN A 70 3.89 12.08 -13.39
N LYS A 71 4.63 11.48 -12.44
CA LYS A 71 5.20 12.22 -11.31
C LYS A 71 6.27 13.23 -11.75
N TYR A 72 7.05 12.90 -12.77
CA TYR A 72 8.20 13.71 -13.21
C TYR A 72 8.06 14.23 -14.64
N ILE A 73 6.83 14.32 -15.16
CA ILE A 73 6.58 14.63 -16.56
C ILE A 73 7.25 15.93 -17.02
N ASN A 74 7.33 16.93 -16.13
CA ASN A 74 8.00 18.20 -16.44
C ASN A 74 9.51 18.04 -16.61
N ALA A 75 10.17 17.22 -15.78
CA ALA A 75 11.59 16.94 -15.91
C ALA A 75 11.91 16.15 -17.18
N PHE A 76 11.04 15.20 -17.57
CA PHE A 76 11.19 14.48 -18.84
C PHE A 76 11.07 15.41 -20.05
N LYS A 77 10.09 16.32 -20.04
CA LYS A 77 9.92 17.34 -21.09
C LYS A 77 11.14 18.25 -21.21
N GLU A 78 11.77 18.63 -20.11
CA GLU A 78 13.00 19.45 -20.12
C GLU A 78 14.19 18.72 -20.75
N LEU A 79 14.24 17.39 -20.64
CA LEU A 79 15.26 16.54 -21.27
C LEU A 79 14.95 16.22 -22.75
N GLY A 80 13.85 16.75 -23.30
CA GLY A 80 13.42 16.49 -24.67
C GLY A 80 12.83 15.10 -24.88
N ILE A 81 12.34 14.46 -23.80
CA ILE A 81 11.62 13.18 -23.80
C ILE A 81 10.12 13.43 -23.75
#